data_AF-A0A7C7VQW9-F1
#
_entry.id   AF-A0A7C7VQW9-F1
#
_cell.length_a   1.000
_cell.length_b   1.000
_cell.length_c   1.000
_cell.angle_alpha   90.00
_cell.angle_beta   90.00
_cell.angle_gamma   90.00
#
_symmetry.space_group_name_H-M   'P 1'
#
loop_
_entity.id
_entity.type
_entity.pdbx_description
1 polymer ?
#
loop_
_entity_poly.entity_id
_entity_poly.type
_entity_poly.pdbx_seq_one_letter_code
_entity_poly.pdbx_strand_id
1 'polypeptide(L)'
;MSQQALQRLVGTAVVDRRFRQGFFNGKRQHLLAQFELAADERETVLSIREDTLEGFAEELERRLYGVGRGRCLDCGPRQAEARFRPAYAR
;
A
#
# COMPACT_ATOMS: atom_id res chain seq x y z
N MET A 1 13.58 10.40 -0.30
CA MET A 1 12.79 9.23 0.15
C MET A 1 13.24 8.02 -0.65
N SER A 2 13.73 6.97 -0.02
CA SER A 2 14.15 5.74 -0.72
C SER A 2 12.97 4.77 -0.76
N GLN A 3 12.31 4.65 -1.92
CA GLN A 3 11.17 3.76 -2.14
C GLN A 3 11.52 2.27 -2.04
N GLN A 4 12.80 1.91 -1.87
CA GLN A 4 13.27 0.53 -1.87
C GLN A 4 12.72 -0.32 -0.74
N ALA A 5 12.51 0.24 0.46
CA ALA A 5 12.00 -0.55 1.60
C ALA A 5 10.53 -0.95 1.39
N LEU A 6 9.71 -0.03 0.89
CA LEU A 6 8.30 -0.28 0.53
C LEU A 6 8.17 -1.23 -0.66
N GLN A 7 8.99 -1.06 -1.71
CA GLN A 7 9.02 -1.99 -2.83
C GLN A 7 9.45 -3.40 -2.40
N ARG A 8 10.43 -3.51 -1.49
CA ARG A 8 10.83 -4.79 -0.90
C ARG A 8 9.68 -5.41 -0.11
N LEU A 9 8.98 -4.62 0.70
CA LEU A 9 7.82 -5.09 1.47
C LEU A 9 6.71 -5.63 0.55
N VAL A 10 6.32 -4.88 -0.47
CA VAL A 10 5.29 -5.31 -1.44
C VAL A 10 5.78 -6.54 -2.20
N GLY A 11 7.03 -6.55 -2.66
CA GLY A 11 7.65 -7.69 -3.33
C GLY A 11 7.62 -8.96 -2.47
N THR A 12 7.99 -8.85 -1.19
CA THR A 12 7.89 -9.97 -0.23
C THR A 12 6.45 -10.44 -0.06
N ALA A 13 5.48 -9.54 0.03
CA ALA A 13 4.08 -9.92 0.14
C ALA A 13 3.51 -10.59 -1.12
N VAL A 14 4.08 -10.31 -2.30
CA VAL A 14 3.75 -10.99 -3.56
C VAL A 14 4.31 -12.42 -3.58
N VAL A 15 5.59 -12.60 -3.21
CA VAL A 15 6.28 -13.90 -3.37
C VAL A 15 6.15 -14.83 -2.16
N ASP A 16 5.97 -14.28 -0.96
CA ASP A 16 5.87 -15.05 0.28
C ASP A 16 4.42 -15.06 0.81
N ARG A 17 3.76 -16.20 0.61
CA ARG A 17 2.37 -16.41 1.04
C ARG A 17 2.22 -16.41 2.56
N ARG A 18 3.22 -16.88 3.32
CA ARG A 18 3.19 -16.90 4.80
C ARG A 18 3.33 -15.49 5.34
N PHE A 19 4.22 -14.70 4.74
CA PHE A 19 4.35 -13.29 5.02
C PHE A 19 3.03 -12.56 4.75
N ARG A 20 2.43 -12.76 3.57
CA ARG A 20 1.14 -12.17 3.20
C ARG A 20 0.03 -12.50 4.20
N GLN A 21 -0.09 -13.76 4.59
CA GLN A 21 -1.07 -14.17 5.60
C GLN A 21 -0.80 -13.50 6.95
N GLY A 22 0.44 -13.42 7.41
CA GLY A 22 0.78 -12.70 8.64
C GLY A 22 0.49 -11.19 8.54
N PHE A 23 0.71 -10.60 7.36
CA PHE A 23 0.53 -9.17 7.10
C PHE A 23 -0.94 -8.73 7.20
N PHE A 24 -1.87 -9.57 6.75
CA PHE A 24 -3.31 -9.31 6.84
C PHE A 24 -3.96 -9.91 8.10
N ASN A 25 -3.37 -10.92 8.74
CA ASN A 25 -3.88 -11.50 10.00
C ASN A 25 -3.35 -10.80 11.27
N GLY A 26 -3.12 -9.48 11.22
CA GLY A 26 -2.79 -8.68 12.40
C GLY A 26 -1.34 -8.70 12.88
N LYS A 27 -0.42 -9.42 12.21
CA LYS A 27 1.04 -9.37 12.54
C LYS A 27 1.77 -8.22 11.86
N ARG A 28 1.04 -7.28 11.25
CA ARG A 28 1.57 -6.20 10.42
C ARG A 28 2.65 -5.38 11.14
N GLN A 29 2.43 -4.96 12.38
CA GLN A 29 3.41 -4.17 13.14
C GLN A 29 4.75 -4.88 13.35
N HIS A 30 4.71 -6.19 13.60
CA HIS A 30 5.89 -7.02 13.84
C HIS A 30 6.65 -7.30 12.53
N LEU A 31 5.91 -7.58 11.45
CA LEU A 31 6.50 -7.78 10.13
C LEU A 31 7.12 -6.50 9.58
N LEU A 32 6.50 -5.34 9.82
CA LEU A 32 7.07 -4.04 9.46
C LEU A 32 8.37 -3.72 10.19
N ALA A 33 8.59 -4.28 11.38
CA ALA A 33 9.83 -4.08 12.13
C ALA A 33 11.04 -4.75 11.45
N GLN A 34 10.81 -5.69 10.53
CA GLN A 34 11.86 -6.37 9.76
C GLN A 34 12.35 -5.54 8.57
N PHE A 35 11.66 -4.45 8.23
CA PHE A 35 12.02 -3.56 7.14
C PHE A 35 12.50 -2.21 7.71
N GLU A 36 13.53 -1.65 7.10
CA GLU A 36 14.05 -0.32 7.43
C GLU A 36 13.14 0.78 6.84
N LEU A 37 11.91 0.87 7.34
CA LEU A 37 10.94 1.91 6.99
C LEU A 37 11.17 3.15 7.84
N ALA A 38 11.13 4.33 7.21
CA ALA A 38 11.07 5.59 7.94
C ALA A 38 9.76 5.69 8.74
N ALA A 39 9.73 6.53 9.78
CA ALA A 39 8.55 6.71 10.63
C ALA A 39 7.30 7.05 9.81
N ASP A 40 7.42 7.98 8.87
CA ASP A 40 6.34 8.43 7.98
C ASP A 40 5.83 7.30 7.07
N GLU A 41 6.74 6.45 6.57
CA GLU A 41 6.40 5.30 5.72
C GLU A 41 5.67 4.23 6.53
N ARG A 42 6.13 3.99 7.76
CA ARG A 42 5.50 3.02 8.66
C ARG A 42 4.09 3.46 9.05
N GLU A 43 3.90 4.73 9.35
CA GLU A 43 2.58 5.30 9.62
C GLU A 43 1.66 5.18 8.40
N THR A 44 2.20 5.50 7.21
CA THR A 44 1.49 5.34 5.93
C THR A 44 0.99 3.91 5.78
N VAL A 45 1.87 2.91 5.93
CA VAL A 45 1.52 1.49 5.79
C VAL A 45 0.54 1.00 6.87
N LEU A 46 0.68 1.46 8.11
CA LEU A 46 -0.21 1.09 9.22
C LEU A 46 -1.62 1.66 9.06
N SER A 47 -1.75 2.83 8.43
CA SER A 47 -3.04 3.49 8.23
C SER A 47 -3.86 2.92 7.06
N ILE A 48 -3.28 2.03 6.23
CA ILE A 48 -3.99 1.32 5.17
C ILE A 48 -4.86 0.22 5.79
N ARG A 49 -6.17 0.25 5.54
CA ARG A 49 -7.14 -0.70 6.13
C ARG A 49 -7.49 -1.88 5.23
N GLU A 50 -6.82 -1.99 4.09
CA GLU A 50 -7.09 -3.04 3.12
C GLU A 50 -6.69 -4.42 3.65
N ASP A 51 -7.54 -5.40 3.36
CA ASP A 51 -7.39 -6.82 3.73
C ASP A 51 -6.86 -7.67 2.57
N THR A 52 -6.69 -7.06 1.39
CA THR A 52 -6.17 -7.69 0.18
C THR A 52 -4.84 -7.08 -0.22
N LEU A 53 -4.00 -7.86 -0.92
CA LEU A 53 -2.70 -7.39 -1.40
C LEU A 53 -2.86 -6.34 -2.50
N GLU A 54 -3.85 -6.55 -3.36
CA GLU A 54 -4.20 -5.68 -4.47
C GLU A 54 -4.66 -4.31 -3.95
N GLY A 55 -5.66 -4.28 -3.04
CA GLY A 55 -6.13 -3.04 -2.43
C GLY A 55 -5.03 -2.35 -1.63
N PHE A 56 -4.20 -3.11 -0.91
CA PHE A 56 -3.05 -2.56 -0.20
C PHE A 56 -2.06 -1.88 -1.14
N ALA A 57 -1.73 -2.52 -2.26
CA ALA A 57 -0.80 -1.96 -3.25
C ALA A 57 -1.36 -0.71 -3.92
N GLU A 58 -2.65 -0.72 -4.28
CA GLU A 58 -3.34 0.44 -4.86
C GLU A 58 -3.40 1.62 -3.89
N GLU A 59 -3.76 1.39 -2.63
CA GLU A 59 -3.78 2.43 -1.60
C GLU A 59 -2.38 2.99 -1.32
N LEU A 60 -1.38 2.12 -1.29
CA LEU A 60 0.01 2.51 -1.11
C LEU A 60 0.49 3.36 -2.30
N GLU A 61 0.19 2.95 -3.53
CA GLU A 61 0.49 3.71 -4.74
C GLU A 61 -0.21 5.07 -4.71
N ARG A 62 -1.49 5.12 -4.35
CA ARG A 62 -2.24 6.37 -4.18
C ARG A 62 -1.61 7.30 -3.15
N ARG A 63 -1.05 6.77 -2.06
CA ARG A 63 -0.39 7.59 -1.02
C ARG A 63 1.02 8.03 -1.39
N LEU A 64 1.74 7.22 -2.15
CA LEU A 64 3.09 7.55 -2.61
C LEU A 64 3.10 8.48 -3.83
N TYR A 65 2.15 8.30 -4.75
CA TYR A 65 2.11 9.02 -6.03
C TYR A 65 0.92 9.98 -6.16
N GLY A 66 -0.11 9.86 -5.33
CA GLY A 66 -1.25 10.77 -5.28
C GLY A 66 -0.99 12.09 -4.54
N VAL A 67 0.25 12.34 -4.09
CA VAL A 67 0.68 13.66 -3.61
C VAL A 67 0.97 14.59 -4.80
N GLY A 68 -0.06 14.82 -5.62
CA GLY A 68 -0.23 16.08 -6.29
C GLY A 68 -0.89 17.03 -5.28
N ARG A 69 -0.19 18.08 -4.87
CA ARG A 69 -0.80 19.18 -4.11
C ARG A 69 -2.03 19.70 -4.88
N GLY A 70 -3.22 19.35 -4.41
CA GLY A 70 -4.46 19.76 -5.05
C GLY A 70 -5.65 19.37 -4.19
N ARG A 71 -6.02 20.28 -3.29
CA ARG A 71 -7.27 20.23 -2.54
C ARG A 71 -8.44 20.04 -3.52
N CYS A 72 -9.16 18.93 -3.37
CA CYS A 72 -10.61 18.84 -3.57
C CYS A 72 -11.12 17.78 -2.57
N LEU A 73 -11.32 18.20 -1.32
CA LEU A 73 -12.00 17.41 -0.29
C LEU A 73 -13.54 17.42 -0.46
N ASP A 74 -14.03 17.96 -1.58
CA ASP A 74 -15.44 17.94 -1.98
C ASP A 74 -15.59 17.44 -3.42
N CYS A 75 -15.52 16.13 -3.61
CA CYS A 75 -16.22 15.44 -4.70
C CYS A 75 -16.99 14.28 -4.07
N GLY A 76 -18.31 14.41 -4.05
CA GLY A 76 -19.24 13.45 -3.43
C GLY A 76 -19.18 12.03 -4.03
N PRO A 77 -20.01 11.10 -3.51
CA PRO A 77 -19.86 9.67 -3.71
C PRO A 77 -20.41 9.25 -5.07
N ARG A 78 -19.71 9.59 -6.16
CA ARG A 78 -19.95 9.03 -7.50
C ARG A 78 -18.68 9.14 -8.31
N GLN A 79 -17.81 8.12 -8.24
CA GLN A 79 -16.91 7.64 -9.30
C GLN A 79 -15.73 6.89 -8.66
N ALA A 80 -15.87 5.57 -8.52
CA ALA A 80 -14.71 4.67 -8.42
C ALA A 80 -14.93 3.36 -9.19
N GLU A 81 -15.79 3.37 -10.22
CA GLU A 81 -15.67 2.45 -11.36
C GLU A 81 -14.71 3.04 -12.39
N ALA A 82 -13.55 3.50 -11.95
CA ALA A 82 -12.43 3.73 -12.84
C ALA A 82 -11.62 2.44 -12.81
N ARG A 83 -11.86 1.58 -13.81
CA ARG A 83 -11.03 0.44 -14.19
C ARG A 83 -9.56 0.71 -13.83
N PHE A 84 -9.13 0.18 -12.69
CA PHE A 84 -7.73 -0.01 -12.40
C PHE A 84 -7.26 -1.11 -13.36
N ARG A 85 -6.78 -0.72 -14.54
CA ARG A 85 -6.02 -1.62 -15.40
C ARG A 85 -4.60 -1.56 -14.87
N PRO A 86 -4.14 -2.57 -14.10
CA PRO A 86 -2.76 -2.60 -13.73
C PRO A 86 -1.88 -2.65 -14.98
N ALA A 87 -0.77 -1.89 -14.96
CA ALA A 87 0.19 -1.76 -16.05
C ALA A 87 1.01 -3.05 -16.32
N TYR A 88 0.58 -4.22 -15.82
CA TYR A 88 1.27 -5.51 -15.96
C TYR A 88 0.49 -6.58 -16.74
N ALA A 89 -0.65 -6.25 -17.37
CA ALA A 89 -1.31 -7.16 -18.30
C ALA A 89 -0.76 -6.95 -19.72
N ARG A 90 0.16 -7.84 -20.13
CA ARG A 90 0.64 -7.98 -21.52
C ARG A 90 -0.21 -9.00 -22.26
#